data_AF-A0A520HEL1-F1
#
_entry.id   AF-A0A520HEL1-F1
#
_cell.length_a   1.000
_cell.length_b   1.000
_cell.length_c   1.000
_cell.angle_alpha   90.00
_cell.angle_beta   90.00
_cell.angle_gamma   90.00
#
_symmetry.space_group_name_H-M   'P 1'
#
loop_
_entity.id
_entity.type
_entity.pdbx_description
1 polymer ?
#
loop_
_entity_poly.entity_id
_entity_poly.type
_entity_poly.pdbx_seq_one_letter_code
_entity_poly.pdbx_strand_id
1 'polypeptide(L)'
;FRIEEWENYGLVTVDSGLIYSVVDALLGGRRGGATVLIDGRGFTTIESDLVARMLRTVLSDMSAALAPITPNTMKLERIETSPRFATIAGSTNICAVATFRVDMEDRGGRFSILLPYATIEPVKHLLGQRFMGEKLGRDGIWEPHMTAEIRKTNVSVDVVLGERLLPLETVRDFAVGQTIPLHRGPDDPLDLQCGGVTLGRAQIGQRSNNIAVRMMTDIARGPRL
;
A
#
# COMPACT_ATOMS: atom_id res chain seq x y z
N PHE A 1 25.43 9.91 -6.89
CA PHE A 1 25.31 8.61 -6.20
C PHE A 1 25.46 7.51 -7.23
N ARG A 2 26.01 6.37 -6.83
CA ARG A 2 26.16 5.21 -7.70
C ARG A 2 25.03 4.21 -7.44
N ILE A 3 24.51 3.63 -8.51
CA ILE A 3 23.58 2.50 -8.44
C ILE A 3 24.40 1.27 -8.83
N GLU A 4 24.69 0.40 -7.86
CA GLU A 4 25.73 -0.63 -8.02
C GLU A 4 25.40 -1.62 -9.14
N GLU A 5 24.18 -2.14 -9.14
CA GLU A 5 23.73 -3.20 -10.06
C GLU A 5 23.47 -2.68 -11.47
N TRP A 6 23.25 -1.37 -11.63
CA TRP A 6 23.07 -0.75 -12.95
C TRP A 6 24.39 -0.22 -13.50
N GLU A 7 25.47 -0.29 -12.72
CA GLU A 7 26.80 0.23 -13.03
C GLU A 7 26.80 1.68 -13.53
N ASN A 8 25.90 2.50 -12.97
CA ASN A 8 25.65 3.84 -13.48
C ASN A 8 25.39 4.84 -12.34
N TYR A 9 25.32 6.12 -12.68
CA TYR A 9 25.24 7.22 -11.73
C TYR A 9 23.91 7.97 -11.83
N GLY A 10 23.44 8.44 -10.68
CA GLY A 10 22.40 9.45 -10.56
C GLY A 10 22.89 10.66 -9.77
N LEU A 11 22.14 11.76 -9.84
CA LEU A 11 22.45 13.00 -9.15
C LEU A 11 21.32 13.34 -8.16
N VAL A 12 21.67 13.77 -6.94
CA VAL A 12 20.72 14.42 -6.04
C VAL A 12 21.15 15.87 -5.91
N THR A 13 20.19 16.78 -6.08
CA THR A 13 20.35 18.21 -5.82
C THR A 13 19.50 18.56 -4.61
N VAL A 14 20.02 19.39 -3.71
CA VAL A 14 19.31 19.84 -2.50
C VAL A 14 19.41 21.34 -2.47
N ASP A 15 18.29 22.03 -2.24
CA ASP A 15 18.32 23.48 -2.09
C ASP A 15 18.90 23.89 -0.73
N SER A 16 19.45 25.11 -0.68
CA SER A 16 20.04 25.67 0.54
C SER A 16 19.03 25.77 1.68
N GLY A 17 17.75 26.04 1.37
CA GLY A 17 16.67 26.08 2.36
C GLY A 17 16.51 24.75 3.12
N LEU A 18 16.50 23.63 2.40
CA LEU A 18 16.40 22.31 3.01
C LEU A 18 17.68 21.96 3.80
N ILE A 19 18.86 22.32 3.29
CA ILE A 19 20.13 22.11 4.01
C ILE A 19 20.11 22.79 5.38
N TYR A 20 19.78 24.09 5.42
CA TYR A 20 19.71 24.83 6.68
C TYR A 20 18.61 24.28 7.60
N SER A 21 17.46 23.90 7.04
CA SER A 21 16.36 23.31 7.81
C SER A 21 16.78 22.02 8.52
N VAL A 22 17.55 21.16 7.83
CA VAL A 22 18.05 19.89 8.37
C VAL A 22 19.14 20.11 9.41
N VAL A 23 20.08 21.02 9.16
CA VAL A 23 21.13 21.36 10.13
C VAL A 23 20.52 21.88 11.43
N ASP A 24 19.56 22.80 11.33
CA ASP A 24 18.86 23.35 12.48
C ASP A 24 18.04 22.29 13.23
N ALA A 25 17.37 21.37 12.51
CA ALA A 25 16.65 20.25 13.12
C ALA A 25 17.57 19.33 13.95
N LEU A 26 18.76 19.04 13.43
CA LEU A 26 19.70 18.11 14.05
C LEU A 26 20.50 18.73 15.20
N LEU A 27 20.70 20.04 15.19
CA LEU A 27 21.45 20.77 16.22
C LEU A 27 20.58 21.38 17.33
N GLY A 28 19.25 21.13 17.29
CA GLY A 28 18.34 21.60 18.33
C GLY A 28 17.95 23.08 18.22
N GLY A 29 17.79 23.57 16.99
CA GLY A 29 17.28 24.90 16.68
C GLY A 29 16.03 25.27 17.48
N ARG A 30 15.97 26.52 17.95
CA ARG A 30 14.79 27.02 18.69
C ARG A 30 13.60 27.13 17.73
N ARG A 31 12.44 26.61 18.16
CA ARG A 31 11.15 26.87 17.49
C ARG A 31 10.95 28.39 17.37
N GLY A 32 10.71 28.89 16.16
CA GLY A 32 10.40 30.31 15.90
C GLY A 32 11.59 31.25 15.69
N GLY A 33 12.80 30.76 15.38
CA GLY A 33 13.92 31.61 14.95
C GLY A 33 13.76 32.08 13.49
N ALA A 34 14.09 33.35 13.23
CA ALA A 34 13.99 34.00 11.92
C ALA A 34 14.44 33.09 10.76
N THR A 35 13.72 33.17 9.63
CA THR A 35 14.09 32.54 8.35
C THR A 35 15.59 32.67 8.14
N VAL A 36 16.30 31.54 8.07
CA VAL A 36 17.74 31.54 7.85
C VAL A 36 18.01 32.36 6.58
N LEU A 37 18.63 33.54 6.74
CA LEU A 37 19.04 34.34 5.60
C LEU A 37 20.08 33.51 4.85
N ILE A 38 19.75 33.13 3.62
CA ILE A 38 20.67 32.41 2.75
C ILE A 38 21.74 33.41 2.33
N ASP A 39 22.84 33.48 3.08
CA ASP A 39 23.92 34.46 2.94
C ASP A 39 24.87 34.15 1.76
N GLY A 40 24.54 33.17 0.92
CA GLY A 40 25.37 32.75 -0.21
C GLY A 40 26.75 32.19 0.19
N ARG A 41 27.04 32.04 1.49
CA ARG A 41 28.27 31.42 1.99
C ARG A 41 28.32 29.94 1.63
N GLY A 42 29.53 29.43 1.37
CA GLY A 42 29.75 28.00 1.20
C GLY A 42 29.40 27.22 2.48
N PHE A 43 28.97 25.97 2.33
CA PHE A 43 28.68 25.10 3.46
C PHE A 43 29.96 24.65 4.18
N THR A 44 29.91 24.61 5.50
CA THR A 44 30.96 24.05 6.36
C THR A 44 31.00 22.52 6.24
N THR A 45 32.09 21.91 6.72
CA THR A 45 32.23 20.45 6.79
C THR A 45 31.14 19.80 7.63
N ILE A 46 30.77 20.43 8.76
CA ILE A 46 29.71 19.93 9.67
C ILE A 46 28.36 19.95 8.96
N GLU A 47 28.01 21.06 8.30
CA GLU A 47 26.75 21.18 7.54
C GLU A 47 26.71 20.13 6.41
N SER A 48 27.81 19.96 5.68
CA SER A 48 27.92 18.98 4.59
C SER A 48 27.78 17.54 5.08
N ASP A 49 28.38 17.20 6.23
CA ASP A 49 28.27 15.86 6.82
C ASP A 49 26.87 15.54 7.34
N LEU A 50 26.16 16.54 7.90
CA LEU A 50 24.76 16.38 8.33
C LEU A 50 23.85 16.12 7.11
N VAL A 51 24.04 16.89 6.03
CA VAL A 51 23.30 16.67 4.78
C VAL A 51 23.66 15.31 4.16
N ALA A 52 24.92 14.88 4.22
CA ALA A 52 25.34 13.57 3.73
C ALA A 52 24.59 12.42 4.44
N ARG A 53 24.36 12.53 5.75
CA ARG A 53 23.57 11.55 6.51
C ARG A 53 22.12 11.51 6.02
N MET A 54 21.49 12.67 5.85
CA MET A 54 20.14 12.76 5.28
C MET A 54 20.07 12.12 3.89
N LEU A 55 21.01 12.44 3.01
CA LEU A 55 21.07 11.90 1.65
C LEU A 55 21.23 10.38 1.63
N ARG A 56 22.00 9.79 2.54
CA ARG A 56 22.12 8.33 2.67
C ARG A 56 20.78 7.70 3.02
N THR A 57 20.00 8.31 3.92
CA THR A 57 18.65 7.84 4.25
C THR A 57 17.73 7.91 3.04
N VAL A 58 17.70 9.06 2.33
CA VAL A 58 16.89 9.23 1.12
C VAL A 58 17.24 8.19 0.04
N LEU A 59 18.53 7.93 -0.18
CA LEU A 59 18.98 6.93 -1.16
C LEU A 59 18.64 5.49 -0.73
N SER A 60 18.71 5.19 0.56
CA SER A 60 18.29 3.90 1.12
C SER A 60 16.78 3.67 0.91
N ASP A 61 15.96 4.68 1.21
CA ASP A 61 14.50 4.60 1.05
C ASP A 61 14.11 4.49 -0.42
N MET A 62 14.79 5.23 -1.31
CA MET A 62 14.62 5.12 -2.75
C MET A 62 14.99 3.71 -3.25
N SER A 63 16.07 3.15 -2.71
CA SER A 63 16.51 1.81 -3.08
C SER A 63 15.48 0.76 -2.66
N ALA A 64 14.95 0.86 -1.44
CA ALA A 64 13.88 0.00 -0.95
C ALA A 64 12.59 0.13 -1.77
N ALA A 65 12.20 1.34 -2.17
CA ALA A 65 11.01 1.59 -2.99
C ALA A 65 11.11 0.97 -4.39
N LEU A 66 12.31 1.00 -5.00
CA LEU A 66 12.55 0.45 -6.33
C LEU A 66 12.97 -1.03 -6.31
N ALA A 67 13.36 -1.57 -5.15
CA ALA A 67 13.84 -2.96 -4.99
C ALA A 67 12.94 -4.02 -5.66
N PRO A 68 11.60 -3.92 -5.63
CA PRO A 68 10.77 -4.96 -6.23
C PRO A 68 10.59 -4.78 -7.75
N ILE A 69 11.24 -3.78 -8.37
CA ILE A 69 11.38 -3.68 -9.83
C ILE A 69 12.66 -4.39 -10.25
N THR A 70 13.76 -4.08 -9.57
CA THR A 70 15.09 -4.62 -9.82
C THR A 70 15.98 -4.33 -8.61
N PRO A 71 17.00 -5.15 -8.31
CA PRO A 71 18.11 -4.76 -7.43
C PRO A 71 18.72 -3.43 -7.89
N ASN A 72 19.01 -2.52 -6.96
CA ASN A 72 19.40 -1.14 -7.27
C ASN A 72 20.12 -0.39 -6.11
N THR A 73 20.91 -1.08 -5.30
CA THR A 73 21.67 -0.51 -4.18
C THR A 73 22.28 0.86 -4.50
N MET A 74 21.69 1.91 -3.91
CA MET A 74 22.07 3.30 -4.17
C MET A 74 23.04 3.81 -3.10
N LYS A 75 24.28 4.10 -3.48
CA LYS A 75 25.32 4.59 -2.56
C LYS A 75 25.71 6.03 -2.85
N LEU A 76 25.73 6.84 -1.79
CA LEU A 76 26.30 8.19 -1.85
C LEU A 76 27.81 8.07 -2.07
N GLU A 77 28.29 8.60 -3.19
CA GLU A 77 29.69 8.50 -3.60
C GLU A 77 30.46 9.79 -3.29
N ARG A 78 29.92 10.94 -3.72
CA ARG A 78 30.50 12.26 -3.50
C ARG A 78 29.41 13.31 -3.36
N ILE A 79 29.76 14.41 -2.69
CA ILE A 79 28.96 15.63 -2.58
C ILE A 79 29.79 16.77 -3.16
N GLU A 80 29.16 17.57 -4.02
CA GLU A 80 29.76 18.75 -4.63
C GLU A 80 28.86 19.95 -4.39
N THR A 81 29.45 21.10 -4.09
CA THR A 81 28.70 22.35 -3.91
C THR A 81 28.44 23.07 -5.24
N SER A 82 29.28 22.81 -6.25
CA SER A 82 29.16 23.41 -7.58
C SER A 82 28.78 22.36 -8.62
N PRO A 83 27.72 22.61 -9.43
CA PRO A 83 27.24 21.65 -10.43
C PRO A 83 28.28 21.35 -11.52
N ARG A 84 29.27 22.25 -11.73
CA ARG A 84 30.35 22.06 -12.70
C ARG A 84 31.24 20.85 -12.40
N PHE A 85 31.34 20.45 -11.13
CA PHE A 85 32.12 19.28 -10.71
C PHE A 85 31.26 18.02 -10.53
N ALA A 86 29.93 18.17 -10.64
CA ALA A 86 28.95 17.09 -10.47
C ALA A 86 28.53 16.43 -11.79
N THR A 87 29.41 16.41 -12.80
CA THR A 87 29.13 15.82 -14.11
C THR A 87 29.06 14.29 -14.02
N ILE A 88 27.87 13.73 -14.27
CA ILE A 88 27.63 12.28 -14.33
C ILE A 88 27.25 11.80 -15.74
N ALA A 89 26.87 12.72 -16.63
CA ALA A 89 26.45 12.47 -17.99
C ALA A 89 26.72 13.72 -18.85
N GLY A 90 26.67 13.59 -20.17
CA GLY A 90 26.76 14.74 -21.08
C GLY A 90 25.61 15.73 -20.86
N SER A 91 25.87 17.03 -21.05
CA SER A 91 24.90 18.11 -20.82
C SER A 91 23.66 18.05 -21.73
N THR A 92 23.74 17.32 -22.84
CA THR A 92 22.65 17.11 -23.80
C THR A 92 21.85 15.82 -23.56
N ASN A 93 22.24 15.01 -22.57
CA ASN A 93 21.54 13.76 -22.28
C ASN A 93 20.18 14.03 -21.63
N ILE A 94 19.16 13.35 -22.15
CA ILE A 94 17.81 13.37 -21.57
C ILE A 94 17.88 12.73 -20.18
N CYS A 95 17.24 13.35 -19.19
CA CYS A 95 17.22 12.88 -17.82
C CYS A 95 15.79 12.90 -17.26
N ALA A 96 15.43 11.88 -16.47
CA ALA A 96 14.24 11.92 -15.63
C ALA A 96 14.56 12.66 -14.34
N VAL A 97 13.68 13.57 -13.91
CA VAL A 97 13.85 14.36 -12.69
C VAL A 97 12.61 14.20 -11.82
N ALA A 98 12.81 13.74 -10.58
CA ALA A 98 11.79 13.71 -9.54
C ALA A 98 12.12 14.79 -8.50
N THR A 99 11.28 15.81 -8.38
CA THR A 99 11.44 16.89 -7.39
C THR A 99 10.51 16.66 -6.22
N PHE A 100 11.07 16.68 -5.02
CA PHE A 100 10.37 16.48 -3.77
C PHE A 100 10.38 17.78 -2.98
N ARG A 101 9.22 18.19 -2.48
CA ARG A 101 9.07 19.30 -1.55
C ARG A 101 8.98 18.73 -0.14
N VAL A 102 9.82 19.25 0.75
CA VAL A 102 9.88 18.88 2.16
C VAL A 102 9.40 20.07 2.97
N ASP A 103 8.44 19.83 3.84
CA ASP A 103 7.84 20.82 4.73
C ASP A 103 8.04 20.38 6.18
N MET A 104 8.50 21.30 7.03
CA MET A 104 8.88 21.08 8.42
C MET A 104 8.33 22.22 9.30
N GLU A 105 7.01 22.35 9.39
CA GLU A 105 6.34 23.47 10.06
C GLU A 105 6.70 24.82 9.38
N ASP A 106 7.54 25.65 10.01
CA ASP A 106 7.89 26.98 9.50
C ASP A 106 9.11 26.99 8.55
N ARG A 107 9.64 25.81 8.19
CA ARG A 107 10.85 25.66 7.36
C ARG A 107 10.70 24.51 6.37
N GLY A 108 11.66 24.37 5.47
CA GLY A 108 11.66 23.31 4.48
C GLY A 108 12.49 23.65 3.25
N GLY A 109 12.18 22.97 2.16
CA GLY A 109 12.84 23.18 0.88
C GLY A 109 12.53 22.08 -0.10
N ARG A 110 13.42 21.90 -1.08
CA ARG A 110 13.28 20.93 -2.16
C ARG A 110 14.58 20.19 -2.37
N PHE A 111 14.45 18.91 -2.68
CA PHE A 111 15.52 18.14 -3.29
C PHE A 111 15.00 17.49 -4.55
N SER A 112 15.89 17.27 -5.51
CA SER A 112 15.55 16.59 -6.76
C SER A 112 16.50 15.44 -7.00
N ILE A 113 15.95 14.31 -7.42
CA ILE A 113 16.70 13.15 -7.87
C ILE A 113 16.64 13.14 -9.39
N LEU A 114 17.81 13.08 -10.01
CA LEU A 114 18.00 13.11 -11.45
C LEU A 114 18.66 11.80 -11.89
N LEU A 115 18.02 11.12 -12.83
CA LEU A 115 18.46 9.87 -13.42
C LEU A 115 18.60 10.08 -14.94
N PRO A 116 19.82 10.07 -15.48
CA PRO A 116 20.04 10.09 -16.93
C PRO A 116 19.34 8.94 -17.65
N TYR A 117 18.97 9.13 -18.91
CA TYR A 117 18.33 8.08 -19.71
C TYR A 117 19.18 6.81 -19.78
N ALA A 118 20.51 6.95 -19.92
CA ALA A 118 21.44 5.82 -19.93
C ALA A 118 21.41 4.99 -18.64
N THR A 119 21.06 5.61 -17.51
CA THR A 119 20.90 4.94 -16.21
C THR A 119 19.61 4.12 -16.16
N ILE A 120 18.55 4.59 -16.81
CA ILE A 120 17.23 3.97 -16.82
C ILE A 120 17.11 2.91 -17.92
N GLU A 121 17.84 3.07 -19.03
CA GLU A 121 17.76 2.22 -20.22
C GLU A 121 17.80 0.71 -19.92
N PRO A 122 18.69 0.17 -19.06
CA PRO A 122 18.75 -1.27 -18.77
C PRO A 122 17.46 -1.81 -18.12
N VAL A 123 16.77 -0.96 -17.35
CA VAL A 123 15.62 -1.34 -16.52
C VAL A 123 14.28 -0.81 -17.06
N LYS A 124 14.33 -0.10 -18.20
CA LYS A 124 13.17 0.54 -18.84
C LYS A 124 12.01 -0.42 -19.10
N HIS A 125 12.31 -1.65 -19.51
CA HIS A 125 11.29 -2.66 -19.81
C HIS A 125 10.54 -3.12 -18.55
N LEU A 126 11.21 -3.13 -17.39
CA LEU A 126 10.61 -3.47 -16.10
C LEU A 126 9.73 -2.33 -15.56
N LEU A 127 10.13 -1.08 -15.81
CA LEU A 127 9.36 0.11 -15.43
C LEU A 127 8.02 0.26 -16.19
N GLY A 128 7.92 -0.34 -17.38
CA GLY A 128 6.71 -0.33 -18.20
C GLY A 128 5.64 -1.34 -17.77
N GLN A 129 5.98 -2.30 -16.90
CA GLN A 129 5.03 -3.30 -16.42
C GLN A 129 4.09 -2.64 -15.39
N ARG A 130 2.80 -2.62 -15.69
CA ARG A 130 1.77 -2.25 -14.70
C ARG A 130 1.75 -3.31 -13.61
N PHE A 131 2.34 -3.01 -12.46
CA PHE A 131 2.11 -3.79 -11.25
C PHE A 131 0.64 -3.65 -10.85
N MET A 132 -0.18 -4.65 -11.21
CA MET A 132 -1.52 -4.82 -10.65
C MET A 132 -1.39 -5.26 -9.20
N GLY A 133 -1.16 -4.31 -8.29
CA GLY A 133 -1.38 -4.50 -6.84
C GLY A 133 -0.42 -5.45 -6.10
N GLU A 134 0.48 -6.18 -6.74
CA GLU A 134 1.48 -6.99 -6.02
C GLU A 134 2.68 -6.17 -5.58
N LYS A 135 2.48 -5.19 -4.68
CA LYS A 135 3.52 -4.69 -3.77
C LYS A 135 2.89 -4.20 -2.47
N LEU A 136 2.80 -5.08 -1.50
CA LEU A 136 3.01 -4.67 -0.12
C LEU A 136 4.39 -5.21 0.28
N GLY A 137 5.40 -4.35 0.15
CA GLY A 137 6.67 -4.59 0.80
C GLY A 137 6.42 -4.80 2.29
N ARG A 138 6.98 -5.88 2.83
CA ARG A 138 7.20 -6.16 4.25
C ARG A 138 6.26 -5.43 5.22
N ASP A 139 5.09 -5.99 5.45
CA ASP A 139 4.38 -5.82 6.72
C ASP A 139 3.62 -7.10 7.09
N GLY A 140 4.24 -7.92 7.92
CA GLY A 140 3.58 -9.03 8.63
C GLY A 140 2.56 -8.55 9.68
N ILE A 141 2.17 -7.27 9.65
CA ILE A 141 1.18 -6.63 10.54
C ILE A 141 -0.19 -6.57 9.85
N TRP A 142 -0.24 -6.43 8.51
CA TRP A 142 -1.51 -6.28 7.80
C TRP A 142 -2.27 -7.61 7.69
N GLU A 143 -1.57 -8.72 7.45
CA GLU A 143 -2.18 -10.05 7.37
C GLU A 143 -2.87 -10.47 8.69
N PRO A 144 -2.25 -10.32 9.89
CA PRO A 144 -2.96 -10.59 11.15
C PRO A 144 -4.00 -9.53 11.51
N HIS A 145 -3.86 -8.27 11.07
CA HIS A 145 -4.87 -7.24 11.30
C HIS A 145 -6.12 -7.44 10.43
N MET A 146 -5.97 -7.68 9.11
CA MET A 146 -7.08 -8.07 8.23
C MET A 146 -7.66 -9.43 8.61
N THR A 147 -6.77 -10.41 8.84
CA THR A 147 -6.89 -11.45 9.88
C THR A 147 -8.06 -11.30 10.85
N ALA A 148 -7.81 -10.41 11.80
CA ALA A 148 -8.68 -10.10 12.90
C ALA A 148 -9.96 -9.37 12.46
N GLU A 149 -9.89 -8.43 11.52
CA GLU A 149 -11.05 -7.65 11.08
C GLU A 149 -12.05 -8.47 10.25
N ILE A 150 -11.57 -9.35 9.35
CA ILE A 150 -12.42 -10.29 8.61
C ILE A 150 -13.13 -11.23 9.60
N ARG A 151 -12.41 -11.73 10.62
CA ARG A 151 -13.00 -12.58 11.67
C ARG A 151 -14.02 -11.86 12.56
N LYS A 152 -13.96 -10.53 12.67
CA LYS A 152 -14.92 -9.71 13.44
C LYS A 152 -16.13 -9.27 12.61
N THR A 153 -16.14 -9.55 11.31
CA THR A 153 -17.26 -9.17 10.45
C THR A 153 -18.46 -10.04 10.79
N ASN A 154 -19.58 -9.41 11.13
CA ASN A 154 -20.84 -10.10 11.32
C ASN A 154 -21.43 -10.46 9.96
N VAL A 155 -21.88 -11.71 9.85
CA VAL A 155 -22.49 -12.24 8.63
C VAL A 155 -23.89 -12.76 8.99
N SER A 156 -24.89 -12.37 8.20
CA SER A 156 -26.23 -12.92 8.31
C SER A 156 -26.28 -14.31 7.69
N VAL A 157 -26.76 -15.27 8.47
CA VAL A 157 -26.94 -16.66 8.04
C VAL A 157 -28.42 -16.97 8.04
N ASP A 158 -28.91 -17.43 6.90
CA ASP A 158 -30.30 -17.79 6.69
C ASP A 158 -30.45 -19.31 6.61
N VAL A 159 -31.54 -19.82 7.17
CA VAL A 159 -31.89 -21.25 7.08
C VAL A 159 -33.13 -21.38 6.23
N VAL A 160 -32.95 -21.99 5.07
CA VAL A 160 -34.00 -22.09 4.06
C VAL A 160 -34.88 -23.28 4.36
N LEU A 161 -36.11 -22.99 4.81
CA LEU A 161 -37.13 -24.00 5.15
C LEU A 161 -37.63 -24.76 3.92
N GLY A 162 -37.57 -24.12 2.75
CA GLY A 162 -37.89 -24.73 1.47
C GLY A 162 -38.00 -23.68 0.37
N GLU A 163 -37.73 -24.10 -0.86
CA GLU A 163 -37.80 -23.26 -2.05
C GLU A 163 -38.83 -23.85 -3.01
N ARG A 164 -39.56 -22.97 -3.70
CA ARG A 164 -40.53 -23.39 -4.70
C ARG A 164 -40.54 -22.40 -5.86
N LEU A 165 -40.38 -22.93 -7.07
CA LEU A 165 -40.62 -22.19 -8.29
C LEU A 165 -42.12 -22.12 -8.55
N LEU A 166 -42.65 -20.91 -8.70
CA LEU A 166 -44.05 -20.63 -8.96
C LEU A 166 -44.20 -19.67 -10.15
N PRO A 167 -45.20 -19.87 -11.02
CA PRO A 167 -45.59 -18.86 -12.00
C PRO A 167 -45.99 -17.56 -11.31
N LEU A 168 -45.67 -16.42 -11.94
CA LEU A 168 -45.96 -15.09 -11.37
C LEU A 168 -47.46 -14.86 -11.16
N GLU A 169 -48.30 -15.43 -12.03
CA GLU A 169 -49.77 -15.42 -11.89
C GLU A 169 -50.22 -16.05 -10.57
N THR A 170 -49.59 -17.16 -10.15
CA THR A 170 -49.95 -17.85 -8.90
C THR A 170 -49.58 -17.01 -7.69
N VAL A 171 -48.46 -16.27 -7.75
CA VAL A 171 -48.03 -15.38 -6.67
C VAL A 171 -48.96 -14.16 -6.56
N ARG A 172 -49.47 -13.66 -7.69
CA ARG A 172 -50.42 -12.55 -7.72
C ARG A 172 -51.74 -12.89 -7.02
N ASP A 173 -52.18 -14.14 -7.14
CA ASP A 173 -53.48 -14.59 -6.63
C ASP A 173 -53.43 -15.08 -5.17
N PHE A 174 -52.34 -14.82 -4.44
CA PHE A 174 -52.23 -15.21 -3.04
C PHE A 174 -53.23 -14.50 -2.12
N ALA A 175 -53.94 -15.30 -1.33
CA ALA A 175 -54.89 -14.82 -0.34
C ALA A 175 -54.36 -14.96 1.10
N VAL A 176 -54.73 -14.03 1.97
CA VAL A 176 -54.42 -14.13 3.41
C VAL A 176 -55.04 -15.42 3.96
N GLY A 177 -54.23 -16.23 4.64
CA GLY A 177 -54.63 -17.53 5.19
C GLY A 177 -54.37 -18.73 4.27
N GLN A 178 -53.83 -18.51 3.07
CA GLN A 178 -53.46 -19.60 2.16
C GLN A 178 -52.19 -20.34 2.64
N THR A 179 -52.26 -21.67 2.67
CA THR A 179 -51.13 -22.54 3.02
C THR A 179 -50.29 -22.84 1.78
N ILE A 180 -48.98 -22.58 1.87
CA ILE A 180 -48.03 -22.88 0.79
C ILE A 180 -47.21 -24.12 1.18
N PRO A 181 -47.38 -25.27 0.51
CA PRO A 181 -46.56 -26.44 0.76
C PRO A 181 -45.16 -26.26 0.17
N LEU A 182 -44.14 -26.45 1.01
CA LEU A 182 -42.72 -26.27 0.68
C LEU A 182 -41.99 -27.59 0.31
N HIS A 183 -42.73 -28.69 0.12
CA HIS A 183 -42.21 -30.01 -0.27
C HIS A 183 -41.01 -30.52 0.56
N ARG A 184 -40.92 -30.11 1.83
CA ARG A 184 -39.98 -30.66 2.82
C ARG A 184 -40.75 -31.09 4.07
N GLY A 185 -40.36 -32.23 4.61
CA GLY A 185 -40.84 -32.74 5.89
C GLY A 185 -40.18 -32.04 7.08
N PRO A 186 -40.75 -32.15 8.29
CA PRO A 186 -40.18 -31.54 9.50
C PRO A 186 -38.78 -32.03 9.86
N ASP A 187 -38.45 -33.27 9.50
CA ASP A 187 -37.17 -33.92 9.82
C ASP A 187 -36.14 -33.81 8.69
N ASP A 188 -36.50 -33.21 7.55
CA ASP A 188 -35.60 -33.08 6.41
C ASP A 188 -34.46 -32.10 6.72
N PRO A 189 -33.23 -32.38 6.23
CA PRO A 189 -32.14 -31.44 6.35
C PRO A 189 -32.45 -30.14 5.57
N LEU A 190 -32.17 -29.02 6.23
CA LEU A 190 -32.34 -27.67 5.72
C LEU A 190 -31.02 -27.13 5.19
N ASP A 191 -31.12 -26.24 4.20
CA ASP A 191 -29.94 -25.60 3.64
C ASP A 191 -29.64 -24.32 4.43
N LEU A 192 -28.39 -24.24 4.90
CA LEU A 192 -27.87 -23.08 5.59
C LEU A 192 -27.12 -22.23 4.57
N GLN A 193 -27.55 -21.00 4.38
CA GLN A 193 -27.03 -20.10 3.35
C GLN A 193 -26.51 -18.80 3.97
N CYS A 194 -25.54 -18.19 3.29
CA CYS A 194 -25.08 -16.84 3.57
C CYS A 194 -25.04 -16.07 2.26
N GLY A 195 -25.85 -15.03 2.13
CA GLY A 195 -25.90 -14.21 0.91
C GLY A 195 -26.19 -15.01 -0.37
N GLY A 196 -27.03 -16.05 -0.28
CA GLY A 196 -27.38 -16.93 -1.40
C GLY A 196 -26.38 -18.05 -1.70
N VAL A 197 -25.29 -18.18 -0.93
CA VAL A 197 -24.33 -19.29 -1.04
C VAL A 197 -24.63 -20.34 0.01
N THR A 198 -24.89 -21.58 -0.40
CA THR A 198 -25.10 -22.71 0.51
C THR A 198 -23.80 -23.07 1.22
N LEU A 199 -23.80 -22.89 2.54
CA LEU A 199 -22.69 -23.20 3.43
C LEU A 199 -22.71 -24.65 3.92
N GLY A 200 -23.88 -25.29 4.00
CA GLY A 200 -23.98 -26.68 4.46
C GLY A 200 -25.41 -27.09 4.77
N ARG A 201 -25.56 -28.32 5.27
CA ARG A 201 -26.86 -28.86 5.71
C ARG A 201 -26.98 -28.81 7.22
N ALA A 202 -28.16 -28.48 7.69
CA ALA A 202 -28.45 -28.40 9.11
C ALA A 202 -29.86 -28.90 9.44
N GLN A 203 -30.05 -29.34 10.68
CA GLN A 203 -31.33 -29.82 11.19
C GLN A 203 -31.91 -28.79 12.16
N ILE A 204 -33.19 -28.46 11.99
CA ILE A 204 -33.90 -27.59 12.91
C ILE A 204 -34.15 -28.30 14.24
N GLY A 205 -34.10 -27.55 15.34
CA GLY A 205 -34.37 -28.04 16.67
C GLY A 205 -34.63 -26.89 17.63
N GLN A 206 -34.62 -27.20 18.93
CA GLN A 206 -34.84 -26.22 19.98
C GLN A 206 -33.77 -26.35 21.07
N ARG A 207 -33.23 -25.23 21.54
CA ARG A 207 -32.28 -25.18 22.65
C ARG A 207 -32.65 -24.03 23.58
N SER A 208 -32.83 -24.33 24.87
CA SER A 208 -33.16 -23.34 25.90
C SER A 208 -34.34 -22.45 25.51
N ASN A 209 -35.41 -23.09 25.00
CA ASN A 209 -36.64 -22.46 24.50
C ASN A 209 -36.50 -21.62 23.21
N ASN A 210 -35.30 -21.53 22.61
CA ASN A 210 -35.07 -20.84 21.34
C ASN A 210 -34.99 -21.84 20.18
N ILE A 211 -35.45 -21.43 18.99
CA ILE A 211 -35.20 -22.16 17.76
C ILE A 211 -33.70 -22.18 17.53
N ALA A 212 -33.16 -23.38 17.33
CA ALA A 212 -31.75 -23.61 17.12
C ALA A 212 -31.57 -24.51 15.91
N VAL A 213 -30.39 -24.42 15.28
CA VAL A 213 -30.09 -25.19 14.08
C VAL A 213 -28.78 -25.92 14.31
N ARG A 214 -28.79 -27.25 14.15
CA ARG A 214 -27.63 -28.12 14.34
C ARG A 214 -27.03 -28.45 12.98
N MET A 215 -25.77 -28.05 12.78
CA MET A 215 -25.01 -28.44 11.59
C MET A 215 -24.93 -29.97 11.48
N MET A 216 -25.29 -30.51 10.32
CA MET A 216 -25.13 -31.94 10.01
C MET A 216 -23.87 -32.20 9.18
N THR A 217 -23.40 -31.20 8.44
CA THR A 217 -22.18 -31.27 7.63
C THR A 217 -21.21 -30.19 8.06
N ASP A 218 -19.94 -30.35 7.69
CA ASP A 218 -18.97 -29.26 7.77
C ASP A 218 -19.40 -28.09 6.87
N ILE A 219 -18.90 -26.89 7.19
CA ILE A 219 -19.11 -25.70 6.37
C ILE A 219 -18.33 -25.87 5.08
N ALA A 220 -19.04 -25.91 3.96
CA ALA A 220 -18.48 -25.93 2.64
C ALA A 220 -17.59 -24.71 2.44
N ARG A 221 -16.34 -24.95 2.00
CA ARG A 221 -15.51 -23.88 1.46
C ARG A 221 -16.19 -23.44 0.17
N GLY A 222 -16.52 -22.15 0.06
CA GLY A 222 -17.15 -21.59 -1.13
C GLY A 222 -16.41 -21.97 -2.42
N PRO A 223 -17.05 -21.80 -3.60
CA PRO A 223 -16.43 -22.16 -4.87
C PRO A 223 -15.04 -21.53 -4.96
N ARG A 224 -14.05 -22.34 -5.34
CA ARG A 224 -12.72 -21.81 -5.68
C ARG A 224 -12.91 -20.92 -6.90
N LEU A 225 -12.85 -19.60 -6.68
CA LEU A 225 -12.72 -18.59 -7.73
C LEU A 225 -11.37 -18.76 -8.45
#